data_AF-A0A3L7N6A4-F1
#
_entry.id   AF-A0A3L7N6A4-F1
#
_cell.length_a   1.000
_cell.length_b   1.000
_cell.length_c   1.000
_cell.angle_alpha   90.00
_cell.angle_beta   90.00
_cell.angle_gamma   90.00
#
_symmetry.space_group_name_H-M   'P 1'
#
loop_
_entity.id
_entity.type
_entity.pdbx_description
1 polymer ?
#
loop_
_entity_poly.entity_id
_entity_poly.type
_entity_poly.pdbx_seq_one_letter_code
_entity_poly.pdbx_strand_id
1 'polypeptide(L)'
;MIGFSSFARTASNGNTVIDVFAVMSNASDRLLNIYNANLTTTSGGSTLSTYVQQAGTATRGWKPDATTSTRTNDVDSFMTIGVDGGAPYEGQYYASAGTGADGNFTNWSSLAPTVPVNAGWFLSPPTLPDNVAESLPIVGTRTNSNTAAGNSNLGVWCSHFVIASGAVGDRWWNATAASKDGLTGATITNTGTFNMVPAPGVLALLGVAGFASRRRRA
;
A
#
# COMPACT_ATOMS: atom_id res chain seq x y z
N MET A 1 -16.13 -2.71 0.33
CA MET A 1 -14.96 -1.84 0.59
C MET A 1 -15.37 -0.54 1.27
N ILE A 2 -14.58 -0.06 2.23
CA ILE A 2 -14.88 1.11 3.07
C ILE A 2 -13.75 2.17 3.13
N GLY A 3 -12.59 1.90 2.52
CA GLY A 3 -11.48 2.84 2.44
C GLY A 3 -10.14 2.13 2.26
N PHE A 4 -9.06 2.79 2.69
CA PHE A 4 -7.71 2.26 2.67
C PHE A 4 -7.08 2.32 4.06
N SER A 5 -6.15 1.40 4.30
CA SER A 5 -5.25 1.43 5.44
C SER A 5 -3.83 1.18 4.96
N SER A 6 -2.85 1.83 5.57
CA SER A 6 -1.45 1.44 5.46
C SER A 6 -0.88 1.01 6.80
N PHE A 7 0.14 0.16 6.75
CA PHE A 7 0.95 -0.24 7.88
C PHE A 7 2.40 0.09 7.58
N ALA A 8 3.01 0.95 8.38
CA ALA A 8 4.39 1.39 8.20
C ALA A 8 5.28 0.85 9.32
N ARG A 9 6.43 0.29 8.97
CA ARG A 9 7.46 -0.17 9.92
C ARG A 9 8.85 0.19 9.42
N THR A 10 9.82 0.26 10.33
CA THR A 10 11.24 0.33 9.97
C THR A 10 11.81 -1.09 9.90
N ALA A 11 12.38 -1.44 8.76
CA ALA A 11 13.07 -2.71 8.52
C ALA A 11 14.44 -2.75 9.19
N SER A 12 15.03 -3.95 9.29
CA SER A 12 16.34 -4.16 9.92
C SER A 12 17.49 -3.41 9.25
N ASN A 13 17.36 -3.11 7.96
CA ASN A 13 18.29 -2.32 7.17
C ASN A 13 18.06 -0.79 7.28
N GLY A 14 17.12 -0.34 8.11
CA GLY A 14 16.78 1.07 8.31
C GLY A 14 15.83 1.67 7.27
N ASN A 15 15.41 0.91 6.25
CA ASN A 15 14.39 1.36 5.31
C ASN A 15 13.02 1.43 5.99
N THR A 16 12.15 2.31 5.52
CA THR A 16 10.74 2.32 5.91
C THR A 16 9.95 1.51 4.91
N VAL A 17 9.22 0.52 5.40
CA VAL A 17 8.37 -0.34 4.60
C VAL A 17 6.91 -0.02 4.89
N ILE A 18 6.10 0.08 3.84
CA ILE A 18 4.69 0.44 3.89
C ILE A 18 3.89 -0.61 3.11
N ASP A 19 2.96 -1.25 3.79
CA ASP A 19 1.98 -2.14 3.18
C ASP A 19 0.64 -1.43 3.13
N VAL A 20 0.01 -1.35 1.95
CA VAL A 20 -1.27 -0.68 1.75
C VAL A 20 -2.34 -1.71 1.40
N PHE A 21 -3.50 -1.56 2.02
CA PHE A 21 -4.64 -2.44 1.87
C PHE A 21 -5.88 -1.65 1.47
N ALA A 22 -6.64 -2.19 0.52
CA ALA A 22 -8.02 -1.78 0.30
C ALA A 22 -8.88 -2.47 1.38
N VAL A 23 -9.47 -1.67 2.28
CA VAL A 23 -10.18 -2.17 3.45
C VAL A 23 -11.58 -2.61 3.07
N MET A 24 -11.93 -3.83 3.47
CA MET A 24 -13.17 -4.49 3.13
C MET A 24 -14.13 -4.51 4.32
N SER A 25 -15.42 -4.58 4.00
CA SER A 25 -16.51 -4.63 4.99
C SER A 25 -16.88 -6.07 5.34
N ASN A 26 -16.58 -7.02 4.44
CA ASN A 26 -16.94 -8.42 4.57
C ASN A 26 -15.82 -9.31 4.01
N ALA A 27 -15.65 -10.53 4.54
CA ALA A 27 -14.70 -11.52 4.04
C ALA A 27 -15.04 -12.03 2.62
N SER A 28 -16.31 -11.92 2.23
CA SER A 28 -16.78 -12.27 0.88
C SER A 28 -16.55 -11.14 -0.14
N ASP A 29 -16.11 -9.94 0.29
CA ASP A 29 -15.78 -8.86 -0.66
C ASP A 29 -14.58 -9.27 -1.54
N ARG A 30 -14.55 -8.75 -2.77
CA ARG A 30 -13.47 -9.01 -3.74
C ARG A 30 -12.94 -7.71 -4.31
N LEU A 31 -11.62 -7.48 -4.23
CA LEU A 31 -11.00 -6.32 -4.89
C LEU A 31 -10.92 -6.55 -6.41
N LEU A 32 -11.23 -5.54 -7.22
CA LEU A 32 -11.13 -5.65 -8.69
C LEU A 32 -9.89 -4.94 -9.20
N ASN A 33 -9.75 -3.67 -8.83
CA ASN A 33 -8.67 -2.81 -9.31
C ASN A 33 -8.41 -1.63 -8.36
N ILE A 34 -7.22 -1.05 -8.53
CA ILE A 34 -6.84 0.27 -8.06
C ILE A 34 -6.61 1.14 -9.30
N TYR A 35 -7.08 2.39 -9.27
CA TYR A 35 -6.95 3.32 -10.40
C TYR A 35 -6.94 4.78 -9.93
N ASN A 36 -6.53 5.68 -10.83
CA ASN A 36 -6.29 7.09 -10.54
C ASN A 36 -5.33 7.28 -9.35
N ALA A 37 -4.35 6.38 -9.21
CA ALA A 37 -3.37 6.44 -8.15
C ALA A 37 -2.38 7.58 -8.40
N ASN A 38 -2.21 8.43 -7.39
CA ASN A 38 -1.30 9.56 -7.37
C ASN A 38 -0.52 9.52 -6.06
N LEU A 39 0.75 9.12 -6.15
CA LEU A 39 1.62 8.94 -4.98
C LEU A 39 2.63 10.06 -4.89
N THR A 40 2.46 10.94 -3.92
CA THR A 40 3.14 12.24 -3.91
C THR A 40 3.78 12.53 -2.56
N THR A 41 4.67 13.53 -2.51
CA THR A 41 5.32 13.95 -1.27
C THR A 41 4.47 14.91 -0.42
N THR A 42 3.36 15.39 -0.96
CA THR A 42 2.40 16.29 -0.28
C THR A 42 0.97 15.96 -0.70
N SER A 43 0.00 16.24 0.18
CA SER A 43 -1.43 16.03 -0.11
C SER A 43 -1.86 16.83 -1.34
N GLY A 44 -2.39 16.14 -2.36
CA GLY A 44 -2.85 16.77 -3.60
C GLY A 44 -1.75 17.45 -4.43
N GLY A 45 -0.47 17.21 -4.10
CA GLY A 45 0.66 17.71 -4.86
C GLY A 45 0.84 17.01 -6.21
N SER A 46 1.84 17.44 -6.95
CA SER A 46 2.25 16.83 -8.23
C SER A 46 3.65 16.20 -8.17
N THR A 47 4.41 16.45 -7.10
CA THR A 47 5.75 15.88 -6.91
C THR A 47 5.62 14.42 -6.50
N LEU A 48 6.07 13.52 -7.37
CA LEU A 48 5.98 12.07 -7.17
C LEU A 48 6.90 11.61 -6.05
N SER A 49 6.40 10.66 -5.26
CA SER A 49 7.18 9.94 -4.26
C SER A 49 8.16 8.98 -4.92
N THR A 50 9.37 8.92 -4.38
CA THR A 50 10.42 7.98 -4.78
C THR A 50 10.43 6.76 -3.87
N TYR A 51 10.59 5.59 -4.47
CA TYR A 51 10.58 4.29 -3.82
C TYR A 51 11.78 3.45 -4.27
N VAL A 52 12.21 2.53 -3.40
CA VAL A 52 13.31 1.61 -3.68
C VAL A 52 12.80 0.46 -4.54
N GLN A 53 13.54 0.13 -5.59
CA GLN A 53 13.36 -1.10 -6.35
C GLN A 53 14.70 -1.80 -6.52
N GLN A 54 14.74 -3.10 -6.23
CA GLN A 54 15.95 -3.90 -6.32
C GLN A 54 16.10 -4.51 -7.73
N ALA A 55 17.31 -4.44 -8.28
CA ALA A 55 17.67 -5.14 -9.52
C ALA A 55 17.87 -6.65 -9.28
N GLY A 56 17.54 -7.51 -10.25
CA GLY A 56 17.72 -8.97 -10.16
C GLY A 56 17.24 -9.71 -11.42
N THR A 57 17.62 -10.99 -11.57
CA THR A 57 17.45 -11.83 -12.79
C THR A 57 16.01 -12.05 -13.26
N ALA A 58 15.00 -11.64 -12.49
CA ALA A 58 13.57 -11.72 -12.82
C ALA A 58 12.92 -10.32 -12.94
N THR A 59 13.60 -9.32 -13.51
CA THR A 59 13.14 -7.93 -13.49
C THR A 59 11.71 -7.80 -14.02
N ARG A 60 10.80 -7.44 -13.11
CA ARG A 60 9.51 -6.86 -13.45
C ARG A 60 9.25 -5.71 -12.49
N GLY A 61 9.82 -4.55 -12.80
CA GLY A 61 9.78 -3.30 -12.02
C GLY A 61 8.79 -3.29 -10.86
N TRP A 62 7.54 -2.99 -11.17
CA TRP A 62 6.43 -2.84 -10.21
C TRP A 62 5.67 -4.14 -9.90
N LYS A 63 6.14 -5.32 -10.35
CA LYS A 63 5.48 -6.61 -10.14
C LYS A 63 6.49 -7.78 -10.11
N PRO A 64 7.18 -8.03 -8.98
CA PRO A 64 7.99 -9.24 -8.82
C PRO A 64 7.08 -10.47 -8.77
N ASP A 65 7.11 -11.34 -9.78
CA ASP A 65 6.22 -12.50 -9.91
C ASP A 65 6.95 -13.85 -10.10
N ALA A 66 8.23 -13.92 -9.68
CA ALA A 66 9.04 -15.13 -9.80
C ALA A 66 9.44 -15.68 -8.43
N THR A 67 9.14 -16.95 -8.20
CA THR A 67 9.54 -17.74 -7.01
C THR A 67 11.06 -17.89 -6.85
N THR A 68 11.84 -17.61 -7.90
CA THR A 68 13.31 -17.61 -7.88
C THR A 68 13.92 -16.21 -7.69
N SER A 69 13.09 -15.20 -7.40
CA SER A 69 13.54 -13.82 -7.21
C SER A 69 14.35 -13.69 -5.92
N THR A 70 15.52 -13.05 -6.01
CA THR A 70 16.38 -12.69 -4.88
C THR A 70 15.96 -11.37 -4.21
N ARG A 71 14.79 -10.81 -4.57
CA ARG A 71 14.27 -9.55 -4.03
C ARG A 71 13.76 -9.76 -2.60
N THR A 72 13.90 -8.74 -1.75
CA THR A 72 13.34 -8.76 -0.38
C THR A 72 12.40 -7.57 -0.16
N ASN A 73 11.41 -7.75 0.70
CA ASN A 73 10.41 -6.74 1.08
C ASN A 73 10.95 -5.58 1.93
N ASP A 74 12.23 -5.61 2.25
CA ASP A 74 12.89 -4.53 2.96
C ASP A 74 13.65 -3.61 2.00
N VAL A 75 13.75 -3.95 0.70
CA VAL A 75 14.49 -3.17 -0.32
C VAL A 75 13.76 -3.07 -1.67
N ASP A 76 12.48 -3.43 -1.74
CA ASP A 76 11.82 -3.56 -3.02
C ASP A 76 10.35 -3.16 -3.01
N SER A 77 9.93 -2.32 -3.97
CA SER A 77 8.56 -1.79 -4.04
C SER A 77 7.80 -2.32 -5.24
N PHE A 78 6.52 -2.64 -5.04
CA PHE A 78 5.66 -3.23 -6.05
C PHE A 78 4.17 -3.02 -5.81
N MET A 79 3.39 -3.31 -6.84
CA MET A 79 1.93 -3.30 -6.84
C MET A 79 1.40 -4.73 -6.90
N THR A 80 0.28 -4.97 -6.23
CA THR A 80 -0.37 -6.28 -6.21
C THR A 80 -1.88 -6.14 -6.11
N ILE A 81 -2.61 -7.21 -6.40
CA ILE A 81 -3.96 -7.42 -5.89
C ILE A 81 -3.91 -8.74 -5.13
N GLY A 82 -3.80 -8.62 -3.81
CA GLY A 82 -3.63 -9.74 -2.90
C GLY A 82 -2.26 -10.40 -2.96
N VAL A 83 -2.27 -11.68 -2.64
CA VAL A 83 -1.12 -12.57 -2.50
C VAL A 83 -1.27 -13.74 -3.48
N ASP A 84 -0.17 -14.19 -4.05
CA ASP A 84 -0.19 -15.24 -5.07
C ASP A 84 -0.82 -16.54 -4.52
N GLY A 85 -1.89 -17.02 -5.16
CA GLY A 85 -2.60 -18.22 -4.76
C GLY A 85 -3.49 -18.06 -3.52
N GLY A 86 -3.73 -16.83 -3.04
CA GLY A 86 -4.54 -16.55 -1.87
C GLY A 86 -3.98 -17.10 -0.56
N ALA A 87 -2.68 -17.45 -0.52
CA ALA A 87 -2.02 -17.99 0.65
C ALA A 87 -1.76 -16.89 1.70
N PRO A 88 -1.87 -17.19 3.01
CA PRO A 88 -1.57 -16.21 4.05
C PRO A 88 -0.18 -15.57 3.90
N TYR A 89 -0.11 -14.29 4.24
CA TYR A 89 1.10 -13.47 4.29
C TYR A 89 2.18 -14.13 5.19
N GLU A 90 3.11 -14.91 4.62
CA GLU A 90 4.14 -15.67 5.38
C GLU A 90 5.58 -15.51 4.83
N GLY A 91 5.98 -14.28 4.50
CA GLY A 91 7.40 -13.88 4.55
C GLY A 91 8.20 -13.92 3.23
N GLN A 92 7.61 -14.35 2.11
CA GLN A 92 8.19 -14.12 0.78
C GLN A 92 7.20 -13.33 -0.09
N TYR A 93 7.55 -12.07 -0.33
CA TYR A 93 6.62 -11.07 -0.82
C TYR A 93 6.71 -10.93 -2.33
N TYR A 94 5.77 -11.56 -3.00
CA TYR A 94 5.60 -11.45 -4.44
C TYR A 94 4.24 -10.82 -4.73
N ALA A 95 4.19 -10.02 -5.77
CA ALA A 95 2.91 -9.59 -6.30
C ALA A 95 2.17 -10.84 -6.80
N SER A 96 0.85 -10.85 -6.65
CA SER A 96 0.02 -11.90 -7.27
C SER A 96 0.40 -12.04 -8.75
N ALA A 97 0.58 -13.29 -9.21
CA ALA A 97 0.91 -13.57 -10.61
C ALA A 97 -0.17 -13.04 -11.57
N GLY A 98 -1.40 -12.89 -11.10
CA GLY A 98 -2.52 -12.30 -11.85
C GLY A 98 -2.52 -10.77 -11.93
N THR A 99 -1.66 -10.07 -11.19
CA THR A 99 -1.68 -8.60 -11.19
C THR A 99 -1.21 -8.05 -12.54
N GLY A 100 -2.03 -7.21 -13.17
CA GLY A 100 -1.72 -6.45 -14.38
C GLY A 100 -1.73 -4.95 -14.12
N ALA A 101 -1.01 -4.19 -14.94
CA ALA A 101 -0.99 -2.74 -14.93
C ALA A 101 -1.95 -2.16 -15.97
N ASP A 102 -2.48 -0.97 -15.70
CA ASP A 102 -3.14 -0.17 -16.71
C ASP A 102 -2.15 0.44 -17.74
N GLY A 103 -2.68 1.20 -18.69
CA GLY A 103 -1.88 1.83 -19.75
C GLY A 103 -0.94 2.94 -19.28
N ASN A 104 -1.10 3.46 -18.06
CA ASN A 104 -0.25 4.53 -17.53
C ASN A 104 1.10 4.00 -17.01
N PHE A 105 1.17 2.71 -16.67
CA PHE A 105 2.42 2.02 -16.32
C PHE A 105 3.22 1.62 -17.57
N THR A 106 3.92 2.58 -18.16
CA THR A 106 4.88 2.32 -19.26
C THR A 106 6.13 1.56 -18.81
N ASN A 107 6.37 1.51 -17.51
CA ASN A 107 7.52 0.93 -16.84
C ASN A 107 7.16 -0.26 -15.93
N TRP A 108 6.01 -0.92 -16.14
CA TRP A 108 5.55 -2.03 -15.31
C TRP A 108 6.62 -3.11 -15.10
N SER A 109 7.32 -3.48 -16.18
CA SER A 109 8.35 -4.52 -16.21
C SER A 109 9.79 -3.99 -16.11
N SER A 110 10.00 -2.69 -15.97
CA SER A 110 11.33 -2.07 -15.88
C SER A 110 11.51 -1.30 -14.57
N LEU A 111 12.74 -1.18 -14.06
CA LEU A 111 12.99 -0.40 -12.86
C LEU A 111 12.66 1.08 -13.07
N ALA A 112 11.96 1.66 -12.11
CA ALA A 112 11.66 3.07 -12.04
C ALA A 112 11.37 3.48 -10.59
N PRO A 113 11.91 4.63 -10.13
CA PRO A 113 11.77 5.05 -8.74
C PRO A 113 10.38 5.58 -8.39
N THR A 114 9.54 5.89 -9.37
CA THR A 114 8.26 6.59 -9.17
C THR A 114 7.11 5.87 -9.84
N VAL A 115 5.96 5.89 -9.17
CA VAL A 115 4.69 5.44 -9.72
C VAL A 115 4.14 6.54 -10.64
N PRO A 116 3.73 6.23 -11.89
CA PRO A 116 3.15 7.22 -12.79
C PRO A 116 1.91 7.91 -12.23
N VAL A 117 1.67 9.14 -12.67
CA VAL A 117 0.44 9.89 -12.37
C VAL A 117 -0.78 9.13 -12.93
N ASN A 118 -1.86 9.08 -12.15
CA ASN A 118 -3.08 8.34 -12.47
C ASN A 118 -2.85 6.85 -12.77
N ALA A 119 -1.84 6.25 -12.16
CA ALA A 119 -1.54 4.84 -12.30
C ALA A 119 -2.73 3.95 -11.88
N GLY A 120 -2.79 2.75 -12.46
CA GLY A 120 -3.75 1.73 -12.10
C GLY A 120 -3.21 0.32 -12.26
N TRP A 121 -3.77 -0.60 -11.49
CA TRP A 121 -3.48 -2.03 -11.58
C TRP A 121 -4.71 -2.85 -11.18
N PHE A 122 -4.78 -4.07 -11.68
CA PHE A 122 -5.97 -4.91 -11.58
C PHE A 122 -5.59 -6.39 -11.53
N LEU A 123 -6.53 -7.22 -11.09
CA LEU A 123 -6.37 -8.67 -11.13
C LEU A 123 -6.91 -9.24 -12.44
N SER A 124 -6.11 -10.05 -13.12
CA SER A 124 -6.48 -10.69 -14.39
C SER A 124 -6.06 -12.17 -14.42
N PRO A 125 -7.01 -13.12 -14.53
CA PRO A 125 -8.46 -12.89 -14.53
C PRO A 125 -9.00 -12.49 -13.14
N PRO A 126 -10.14 -11.78 -13.06
CA PRO A 126 -10.71 -11.32 -11.78
C PRO A 126 -11.28 -12.47 -10.92
N THR A 127 -11.28 -13.69 -11.44
CA THR A 127 -11.73 -14.91 -10.77
C THR A 127 -10.63 -15.57 -9.93
N LEU A 128 -9.39 -15.06 -9.99
CA LEU A 128 -8.32 -15.55 -9.14
C LEU A 128 -8.65 -15.29 -7.66
N PRO A 129 -8.28 -16.21 -6.75
CA PRO A 129 -8.60 -16.10 -5.33
C PRO A 129 -7.84 -14.97 -4.62
N ASP A 130 -6.84 -14.39 -5.27
CA ASP A 130 -5.94 -13.40 -4.67
C ASP A 130 -6.70 -12.12 -4.22
N ASN A 131 -7.83 -11.79 -4.85
CA ASN A 131 -8.61 -10.61 -4.45
C ASN A 131 -9.56 -10.80 -3.27
N VAL A 132 -9.50 -11.92 -2.57
CA VAL A 132 -10.36 -12.22 -1.42
C VAL A 132 -9.94 -11.38 -0.22
N ALA A 133 -10.92 -10.79 0.46
CA ALA A 133 -10.68 -10.08 1.71
C ALA A 133 -10.14 -11.03 2.80
N GLU A 134 -9.01 -10.67 3.40
CA GLU A 134 -8.34 -11.40 4.46
C GLU A 134 -8.13 -10.53 5.70
N SER A 135 -7.69 -11.13 6.81
CA SER A 135 -7.34 -10.37 8.01
C SER A 135 -6.13 -9.49 7.74
N LEU A 136 -6.24 -8.20 8.05
CA LEU A 136 -5.13 -7.26 7.92
C LEU A 136 -3.99 -7.65 8.87
N PRO A 137 -2.75 -7.75 8.39
CA PRO A 137 -1.59 -7.97 9.25
C PRO A 137 -1.32 -6.69 10.05
N ILE A 138 -1.49 -6.75 11.37
CA ILE A 138 -1.23 -5.61 12.26
C ILE A 138 0.25 -5.61 12.64
N VAL A 139 1.11 -5.23 11.69
CA VAL A 139 2.55 -5.04 11.94
C VAL A 139 2.94 -3.61 11.61
N GLY A 140 3.44 -2.86 12.60
CA GLY A 140 3.83 -1.47 12.45
C GLY A 140 2.69 -0.48 12.75
N THR A 141 2.90 0.78 12.39
CA THR A 141 1.96 1.88 12.63
C THR A 141 0.88 1.89 11.56
N ARG A 142 -0.38 1.76 11.98
CA ARG A 142 -1.54 1.82 11.09
C ARG A 142 -1.95 3.26 10.82
N THR A 143 -2.14 3.62 9.54
CA THR A 143 -2.81 4.86 9.12
C THR A 143 -4.02 4.51 8.26
N ASN A 144 -5.13 5.25 8.45
CA ASN A 144 -6.39 4.96 7.77
C ASN A 144 -6.82 6.18 6.94
N SER A 145 -7.46 5.93 5.79
CA SER A 145 -8.03 7.00 4.97
C SER A 145 -9.25 7.66 5.60
N ASN A 146 -9.96 6.95 6.48
CA ASN A 146 -11.14 7.44 7.20
C ASN A 146 -11.42 6.55 8.43
N THR A 147 -12.37 6.98 9.27
CA THR A 147 -12.75 6.24 10.49
C THR A 147 -13.30 4.85 10.20
N ALA A 148 -14.10 4.68 9.15
CA ALA A 148 -14.68 3.38 8.80
C ALA A 148 -13.59 2.35 8.47
N ALA A 149 -12.59 2.77 7.69
CA ALA A 149 -11.41 1.95 7.39
C ALA A 149 -10.68 1.53 8.67
N GLY A 150 -10.57 2.41 9.68
CA GLY A 150 -9.94 2.10 10.97
C GLY A 150 -10.68 1.07 11.83
N ASN A 151 -11.98 0.88 11.61
CA ASN A 151 -12.81 -0.04 12.40
C ASN A 151 -12.87 -1.47 11.83
N SER A 152 -12.42 -1.68 10.59
CA SER A 152 -12.34 -3.01 10.00
C SER A 152 -10.95 -3.61 10.15
N ASN A 153 -10.91 -4.93 10.29
CA ASN A 153 -9.68 -5.73 10.27
C ASN A 153 -9.60 -6.60 9.02
N LEU A 154 -10.41 -6.32 7.99
CA LEU A 154 -10.41 -7.04 6.73
C LEU A 154 -9.89 -6.15 5.60
N GLY A 155 -9.11 -6.71 4.69
CA GLY A 155 -8.70 -6.01 3.49
C GLY A 155 -8.03 -6.91 2.48
N VAL A 156 -7.71 -6.34 1.33
CA VAL A 156 -6.92 -6.97 0.28
C VAL A 156 -5.67 -6.15 0.10
N TRP A 157 -4.51 -6.80 0.18
CA TRP A 157 -3.22 -6.13 -0.04
C TRP A 157 -3.17 -5.57 -1.46
N CYS A 158 -2.80 -4.29 -1.62
CA CYS A 158 -2.80 -3.67 -2.93
C CYS A 158 -1.46 -3.05 -3.34
N SER A 159 -0.59 -2.74 -2.39
CA SER A 159 0.77 -2.29 -2.72
C SER A 159 1.74 -2.46 -1.56
N HIS A 160 3.00 -2.54 -1.94
CA HIS A 160 4.13 -2.62 -1.04
C HIS A 160 5.16 -1.57 -1.44
N PHE A 161 5.51 -0.69 -0.51
CA PHE A 161 6.47 0.38 -0.76
C PHE A 161 7.62 0.32 0.21
N VAL A 162 8.81 0.55 -0.32
CA VAL A 162 10.03 0.71 0.45
C VAL A 162 10.61 2.08 0.19
N ILE A 163 10.96 2.76 1.26
CA ILE A 163 11.60 4.07 1.27
C ILE A 163 12.99 3.90 1.86
N ALA A 164 13.99 4.38 1.13
CA ALA A 164 15.38 4.30 1.55
C ALA A 164 15.61 4.95 2.91
N SER A 165 16.46 4.33 3.74
CA SER A 165 16.90 4.88 5.02
C SER A 165 17.39 6.32 4.85
N GLY A 166 16.93 7.23 5.70
CA GLY A 166 17.31 8.64 5.65
C GLY A 166 16.53 9.49 4.63
N ALA A 167 15.68 8.89 3.79
CA ALA A 167 14.74 9.68 3.00
C ALA A 167 13.70 10.31 3.94
N VAL A 168 13.57 11.64 3.84
CA VAL A 168 12.67 12.44 4.68
C VAL A 168 11.45 12.92 3.89
N GLY A 169 10.38 13.20 4.60
CA GLY A 169 9.16 13.80 4.06
C GLY A 169 7.96 12.87 4.05
N ASP A 170 6.79 13.47 3.88
CA ASP A 170 5.52 12.75 3.83
C ASP A 170 5.40 11.88 2.58
N ARG A 171 4.51 10.90 2.66
CA ARG A 171 4.18 9.99 1.56
C ARG A 171 2.68 9.87 1.47
N TRP A 172 2.11 10.60 0.52
CA TRP A 172 0.67 10.68 0.35
C TRP A 172 0.19 9.63 -0.64
N TRP A 173 -0.81 8.89 -0.20
CA TRP A 173 -1.63 8.04 -1.04
C TRP A 173 -2.86 8.83 -1.46
N ASN A 174 -3.19 8.78 -2.74
CA ASN A 174 -4.49 9.14 -3.28
C ASN A 174 -4.82 8.16 -4.40
N ALA A 175 -5.81 7.29 -4.20
CA ALA A 175 -6.26 6.37 -5.24
C ALA A 175 -7.72 6.00 -5.05
N THR A 176 -8.32 5.50 -6.11
CA THR A 176 -9.65 4.87 -6.07
C THR A 176 -9.50 3.37 -6.22
N ALA A 177 -10.31 2.60 -5.50
CA ALA A 177 -10.45 1.18 -5.74
C ALA A 177 -11.89 0.83 -6.09
N ALA A 178 -12.06 -0.16 -6.96
CA ALA A 178 -13.35 -0.82 -7.16
C ALA A 178 -13.30 -2.24 -6.58
N SER A 179 -14.40 -2.63 -5.95
CA SER A 179 -14.58 -3.94 -5.34
C SER A 179 -15.96 -4.49 -5.69
N LYS A 180 -16.13 -5.82 -5.60
CA LYS A 180 -17.43 -6.46 -5.51
C LYS A 180 -17.79 -6.67 -4.05
N ASP A 181 -19.00 -6.26 -3.71
CA ASP A 181 -19.66 -6.65 -2.46
C ASP A 181 -19.97 -8.15 -2.52
N GLY A 182 -19.46 -8.89 -1.54
CA GLY A 182 -19.67 -10.32 -1.45
C GLY A 182 -21.11 -10.74 -1.13
N LEU A 183 -21.92 -9.83 -0.60
CA LEU A 183 -23.32 -10.11 -0.23
C LEU A 183 -24.29 -9.79 -1.35
N THR A 184 -24.11 -8.64 -2.00
CA THR A 184 -25.05 -8.13 -3.03
C THR A 184 -24.56 -8.30 -4.46
N GLY A 185 -23.26 -8.55 -4.67
CA GLY A 185 -22.63 -8.56 -6.00
C GLY A 185 -22.49 -7.17 -6.63
N ALA A 186 -22.88 -6.11 -5.92
CA ALA A 186 -22.74 -4.74 -6.37
C ALA A 186 -21.27 -4.35 -6.52
N THR A 187 -20.98 -3.47 -7.48
CA THR A 187 -19.66 -2.83 -7.56
C THR A 187 -19.64 -1.62 -6.62
N ILE A 188 -18.71 -1.61 -5.67
CA ILE A 188 -18.49 -0.51 -4.74
C ILE A 188 -17.17 0.16 -5.10
N THR A 189 -17.20 1.49 -5.23
CA THR A 189 -16.00 2.32 -5.43
C THR A 189 -15.75 3.21 -4.22
N ASN A 190 -14.48 3.40 -3.88
CA ASN A 190 -14.10 4.31 -2.80
C ASN A 190 -12.73 4.93 -3.09
N THR A 191 -12.63 6.24 -2.88
CA THR A 191 -11.38 7.00 -3.01
C THR A 191 -10.85 7.31 -1.62
N GLY A 192 -9.58 6.99 -1.39
CA GLY A 192 -8.90 7.31 -0.13
C GLY A 192 -7.70 8.21 -0.38
N THR A 193 -7.59 9.26 0.44
CA THR A 193 -6.43 10.15 0.49
C THR A 193 -5.90 10.19 1.92
N PHE A 194 -4.63 9.85 2.12
CA PHE A 194 -4.00 9.88 3.45
C PHE A 194 -2.47 9.90 3.37
N ASN A 195 -1.84 10.34 4.45
CA ASN A 195 -0.40 10.28 4.61
C ASN A 195 0.00 8.91 5.15
N MET A 196 0.65 8.08 4.34
CA MET A 196 1.07 6.73 4.71
C MET A 196 2.20 6.70 5.76
N VAL A 197 3.05 7.74 5.76
CA VAL A 197 4.16 7.92 6.70
C VAL A 197 4.20 9.38 7.12
N PRO A 198 3.66 9.72 8.29
CA PRO A 198 3.84 11.05 8.86
C PRO A 198 5.32 11.37 8.97
N ALA A 199 5.75 12.54 8.48
CA ALA A 199 7.14 12.96 8.60
C ALA A 199 7.62 12.81 10.06
N PRO A 200 8.85 12.30 10.31
CA PRO A 200 9.34 12.00 11.65
C PRO A 200 9.19 13.15 12.67
N GLY A 201 9.20 14.41 12.21
CA GLY A 201 9.01 15.60 13.04
C GLY A 201 7.61 15.79 13.63
N VAL A 202 6.55 15.25 13.02
CA VAL A 202 5.16 15.41 13.51
C VAL A 202 4.94 14.60 14.79
N LEU A 203 5.57 13.43 14.90
CA LEU A 203 5.53 12.59 16.11
C LEU A 203 6.33 13.23 17.27
N ALA A 204 7.48 13.83 16.97
CA ALA A 204 8.28 14.55 17.96
C ALA A 204 7.55 15.78 18.52
N LEU A 205 6.86 16.55 17.66
CA LEU A 205 6.13 17.74 18.09
C LEU A 205 4.91 17.41 18.97
N LEU A 206 4.20 16.32 18.67
CA LEU A 206 3.09 15.85 19.50
C LEU A 206 3.57 15.40 20.90
N GLY A 207 4.74 14.73 20.95
CA GLY A 207 5.40 14.36 22.20
C GLY A 207 5.78 15.59 23.04
N VAL A 208 6.34 16.63 22.42
CA VAL A 208 6.74 17.87 23.12
C VAL A 208 5.52 18.70 23.55
N ALA A 209 4.46 18.78 22.75
CA ALA A 209 3.22 19.45 23.13
C ALA A 209 2.56 18.81 24.37
N GLY A 210 2.67 17.50 24.53
CA GLY A 210 2.23 16.78 25.73
C GLY A 210 3.00 17.19 27.00
N PHE A 211 4.31 17.46 26.89
CA PHE A 211 5.13 17.91 28.03
C PHE A 211 4.93 19.39 28.39
N ALA A 212 4.68 20.25 27.39
CA ALA A 212 4.51 21.69 27.61
C ALA A 212 3.19 22.06 28.35
N SER A 213 2.19 21.18 28.35
CA SER A 213 0.88 21.45 28.97
C SER A 213 0.81 21.20 30.48
N ARG A 214 1.81 20.55 31.09
CA ARG A 214 1.83 20.26 32.54
C ARG A 214 2.49 21.39 33.34
N ARG A 215 1.96 22.61 33.24
CA ARG A 215 2.33 23.70 34.16
C ARG A 215 1.62 23.47 35.50
N ARG A 216 2.34 22.87 36.47
CA ARG A 216 1.90 22.75 37.87
C ARG A 216 1.49 24.14 38.36
N ARG A 217 0.20 24.30 38.71
CA ARG A 217 -0.23 25.39 39.58
C ARG A 217 0.28 25.07 40.98
N ALA A 218 1.17 25.92 41.49
CA ALA A 218 1.49 26.03 42.91
C ALA A 218 0.74 27.25 43.45
#